data_AF-A0A174W0K6-F1
#
_entry.id   AF-A0A174W0K6-F1
#
_cell.length_a   1.000
_cell.length_b   1.000
_cell.length_c   1.000
_cell.angle_alpha   90.00
_cell.angle_beta   90.00
_cell.angle_gamma   90.00
#
_symmetry.space_group_name_H-M   'P 1'
#
loop_
_entity.id
_entity.type
_entity.pdbx_description
1 polymer ?
#
loop_
_entity_poly.entity_id
_entity_poly.type
_entity_poly.pdbx_seq_one_letter_code
_entity_poly.pdbx_strand_id
1 'polypeptide(L)'
;MANPKLIDSKKHASLKNRFFKLHERFMETPIRKIMCYIYDDVEEADKWVRLEHTGEQNGVGIVEWKPEQVQRFDIKHGKNKSVEIQAIDFIRTSPFVQEEVKRASENIKLTNFARLLGDKSVREILGLKYINSKLSSNLEEEEIAKALGQIILDLSDKDFKVSSIYNAKQRKDYIQGLGEKLPDKNKTIGEVWRLDNPLEQIPNLEEEDNTAKNEGSDLHSKGHLKKSIPTQRKTLIPNNCIIRISNPKANKIYDELKKIDVRSFVNCAAVTLRVFLELSVDTFIEKKGLLKEGEISASNSSRSLYQKVNDASQYLYKEKIADETILKAVKLLTKERNSIWGVDTMNAYVHSNKLSPVPIDIQTTWDNIQDFMVTLWSQIESE
;
A
#
# COMPACT_ATOMS: atom_id res chain seq x y z
N MET A 1 -27.00 -27.29 -6.74
CA MET A 1 -26.92 -28.40 -7.71
C MET A 1 -27.29 -29.74 -7.10
N ALA A 2 -26.86 -30.10 -5.89
CA ALA A 2 -27.22 -31.40 -5.29
C ALA A 2 -28.63 -31.45 -4.66
N ASN A 3 -29.14 -30.35 -4.11
CA ASN A 3 -30.49 -30.29 -3.52
C ASN A 3 -31.21 -28.96 -3.85
N PRO A 4 -31.84 -28.84 -5.03
CA PRO A 4 -32.52 -27.61 -5.47
C PRO A 4 -33.79 -27.27 -4.67
N LYS A 5 -34.29 -28.19 -3.81
CA LYS A 5 -35.52 -27.97 -3.03
C LYS A 5 -35.37 -26.93 -1.92
N LEU A 6 -34.14 -26.65 -1.48
CA LEU A 6 -33.82 -25.66 -0.45
C LEU A 6 -34.09 -24.20 -0.89
N ILE A 7 -34.27 -23.97 -2.19
CA ILE A 7 -34.59 -22.63 -2.71
C ILE A 7 -36.06 -22.33 -2.45
N ASP A 8 -36.31 -21.22 -1.73
CA ASP A 8 -37.66 -20.70 -1.49
C ASP A 8 -38.34 -20.33 -2.81
N SER A 9 -39.35 -21.12 -3.16
CA SER A 9 -40.14 -20.95 -4.39
C SER A 9 -40.94 -19.66 -4.41
N LYS A 10 -41.27 -19.07 -3.25
CA LYS A 10 -42.06 -17.84 -3.19
C LYS A 10 -41.23 -16.60 -3.53
N LYS A 11 -39.93 -16.61 -3.18
CA LYS A 11 -39.03 -15.48 -3.41
C LYS A 11 -38.20 -15.62 -4.69
N HIS A 12 -37.85 -16.85 -5.09
CA HIS A 12 -36.84 -17.09 -6.13
C HIS A 12 -37.22 -18.20 -7.13
N ALA A 13 -38.45 -18.16 -7.65
CA ALA A 13 -38.99 -19.18 -8.56
C ALA A 13 -38.13 -19.43 -9.83
N SER A 14 -37.65 -18.37 -10.48
CA SER A 14 -36.82 -18.48 -11.70
C SER A 14 -35.46 -19.15 -11.42
N LEU A 15 -34.82 -18.79 -10.31
CA LEU A 15 -33.57 -19.41 -9.85
C LEU A 15 -33.78 -20.88 -9.54
N LYS A 16 -34.87 -21.22 -8.84
CA LYS A 16 -35.23 -22.61 -8.51
C LYS A 16 -35.28 -23.48 -9.78
N ASN A 17 -35.96 -23.03 -10.83
CA ASN A 17 -36.03 -23.75 -12.11
C ASN A 17 -34.67 -23.92 -12.78
N ARG A 18 -33.80 -22.89 -12.76
CA ARG A 18 -32.42 -23.01 -13.28
C ARG A 18 -31.61 -24.04 -12.49
N PHE A 19 -31.74 -24.05 -11.16
CA PHE A 19 -31.04 -25.01 -10.31
C PHE A 19 -31.55 -26.45 -10.46
N PHE A 20 -32.83 -26.66 -10.79
CA PHE A 20 -33.36 -27.98 -11.17
C PHE A 20 -32.74 -28.49 -12.47
N LYS A 21 -32.66 -27.65 -13.52
CA LYS A 21 -31.97 -28.01 -14.77
C LYS A 21 -30.48 -28.33 -14.56
N LEU A 22 -29.82 -27.60 -13.67
CA LEU A 22 -28.42 -27.89 -13.30
C LEU A 22 -28.30 -29.15 -12.44
N HIS A 23 -29.31 -29.48 -11.64
CA HIS A 23 -29.35 -30.72 -10.86
C HIS A 23 -29.41 -31.95 -11.76
N GLU A 24 -30.25 -31.95 -12.80
CA GLU A 24 -30.31 -33.05 -13.78
C GLU A 24 -28.94 -33.33 -14.39
N ARG A 25 -28.26 -32.27 -14.90
CA ARG A 25 -26.89 -32.38 -15.43
C ARG A 25 -25.87 -32.86 -14.39
N PHE A 26 -25.99 -32.39 -13.16
CA PHE A 26 -25.11 -32.80 -12.06
C PHE A 26 -25.32 -34.26 -11.66
N MET A 27 -26.52 -34.81 -11.78
CA MET A 27 -26.79 -36.23 -11.47
C MET A 27 -26.20 -37.16 -12.54
N GLU A 28 -26.17 -36.74 -13.80
CA GLU A 28 -25.52 -37.47 -14.89
C GLU A 28 -23.99 -37.52 -14.73
N THR A 29 -23.38 -36.39 -14.36
CA THR A 29 -21.93 -36.27 -14.16
C THR A 29 -21.61 -35.51 -12.87
N PRO A 30 -21.65 -36.19 -11.71
CA PRO A 30 -21.39 -35.53 -10.43
C PRO A 30 -19.93 -35.14 -10.33
N ILE A 31 -19.67 -33.93 -9.85
CA ILE A 31 -18.33 -33.46 -9.53
C ILE A 31 -17.85 -34.22 -8.30
N ARG A 32 -17.03 -35.25 -8.51
CA ARG A 32 -16.50 -36.11 -7.43
C ARG A 32 -15.18 -35.60 -6.86
N LYS A 33 -14.44 -34.81 -7.64
CA LYS A 33 -13.13 -34.27 -7.30
C LYS A 33 -13.01 -32.86 -7.86
N ILE A 34 -12.43 -31.96 -7.09
CA ILE A 34 -12.11 -30.59 -7.48
C ILE A 34 -10.64 -30.39 -7.14
N MET A 35 -9.88 -29.78 -8.04
CA MET A 35 -8.53 -29.32 -7.73
C MET A 35 -8.66 -28.14 -6.79
N CYS A 36 -8.23 -28.30 -5.55
CA CYS A 36 -8.19 -27.24 -4.56
C CYS A 36 -6.84 -27.26 -3.86
N TYR A 37 -6.46 -26.10 -3.32
CA TYR A 37 -5.40 -25.99 -2.34
C TYR A 37 -6.03 -26.07 -0.96
N ILE A 38 -5.50 -26.95 -0.10
CA ILE A 38 -5.99 -27.13 1.27
C ILE A 38 -4.99 -26.45 2.19
N TYR A 39 -5.47 -25.52 2.99
CA TYR A 39 -4.71 -24.86 4.04
C TYR A 39 -5.05 -25.52 5.37
N ASP A 40 -4.05 -25.67 6.24
CA ASP A 40 -4.23 -26.22 7.59
C ASP A 40 -4.93 -25.23 8.52
N ASP A 41 -4.80 -23.93 8.23
CA ASP A 41 -5.39 -22.84 8.99
C ASP A 41 -6.24 -21.90 8.12
N VAL A 42 -7.36 -21.47 8.68
CA VAL A 42 -8.30 -20.56 8.03
C VAL A 42 -7.65 -19.18 7.84
N GLU A 43 -6.82 -18.72 8.79
CA GLU A 43 -6.15 -17.42 8.65
C GLU A 43 -5.12 -17.41 7.51
N GLU A 44 -4.49 -18.55 7.23
CA GLU A 44 -3.60 -18.71 6.07
C GLU A 44 -4.39 -18.65 4.76
N ALA A 45 -5.51 -19.39 4.68
CA ALA A 45 -6.41 -19.34 3.52
C ALA A 45 -6.92 -17.92 3.27
N ASP A 46 -7.29 -17.20 4.33
CA ASP A 46 -7.85 -15.86 4.25
C ASP A 46 -6.86 -14.81 3.72
N LYS A 47 -5.54 -15.00 3.89
CA LYS A 47 -4.54 -14.15 3.22
C LYS A 47 -4.67 -14.24 1.70
N TRP A 48 -4.83 -15.45 1.19
CA TRP A 48 -5.00 -15.70 -0.25
C TRP A 48 -6.34 -15.19 -0.76
N VAL A 49 -7.43 -15.42 -0.02
CA VAL A 49 -8.76 -14.88 -0.35
C VAL A 49 -8.73 -13.35 -0.41
N ARG A 50 -8.06 -12.69 0.54
CA ARG A 50 -7.91 -11.23 0.54
C ARG A 50 -7.11 -10.74 -0.67
N LEU A 51 -6.01 -11.40 -1.02
CA LEU A 51 -5.19 -11.06 -2.18
C LEU A 51 -5.96 -11.23 -3.49
N GLU A 52 -6.75 -12.30 -3.60
CA GLU A 52 -7.55 -12.58 -4.79
C GLU A 52 -8.67 -11.54 -5.02
N HIS A 53 -9.15 -10.92 -3.93
CA HIS A 53 -10.36 -10.10 -3.95
C HIS A 53 -10.20 -8.59 -3.65
N THR A 54 -9.06 -8.12 -3.14
CA THR A 54 -8.87 -6.70 -2.78
C THR A 54 -8.31 -5.81 -3.91
N GLY A 55 -8.69 -6.13 -5.16
CA GLY A 55 -8.35 -5.38 -6.38
C GLY A 55 -7.32 -6.09 -7.25
N GLU A 56 -7.03 -5.54 -8.44
CA GLU A 56 -6.18 -6.21 -9.44
C GLU A 56 -4.76 -6.53 -8.92
N GLN A 57 -4.23 -5.82 -7.91
CA GLN A 57 -2.92 -6.06 -7.29
C GLN A 57 -1.83 -6.51 -8.29
N ASN A 58 -1.66 -5.77 -9.39
CA ASN A 58 -0.72 -6.10 -10.47
C ASN A 58 -0.93 -7.50 -11.12
N GLY A 59 -2.17 -7.97 -11.21
CA GLY A 59 -2.56 -9.25 -11.81
C GLY A 59 -2.68 -10.43 -10.84
N VAL A 60 -2.55 -10.20 -9.52
CA VAL A 60 -2.71 -11.23 -8.47
C VAL A 60 -4.19 -11.40 -8.08
N GLY A 61 -4.97 -10.32 -8.12
CA GLY A 61 -6.40 -10.34 -7.83
C GLY A 61 -7.21 -10.75 -9.05
N ILE A 62 -8.10 -11.73 -8.90
CA ILE A 62 -8.88 -12.32 -10.01
C ILE A 62 -10.32 -11.78 -10.01
N VAL A 63 -10.89 -11.50 -8.83
CA VAL A 63 -12.29 -11.07 -8.69
C VAL A 63 -12.38 -9.94 -7.69
N GLU A 64 -12.50 -8.70 -8.15
CA GLU A 64 -12.59 -7.54 -7.27
C GLU A 64 -13.87 -7.58 -6.39
N TRP A 65 -13.68 -7.53 -5.08
CA TRP A 65 -14.75 -7.27 -4.12
C TRP A 65 -15.12 -5.80 -4.15
N LYS A 66 -16.43 -5.55 -4.05
CA LYS A 66 -16.92 -4.20 -3.76
C LYS A 66 -16.44 -3.76 -2.37
N PRO A 67 -16.32 -2.44 -2.12
CA PRO A 67 -15.86 -1.92 -0.82
C PRO A 67 -16.60 -2.51 0.38
N GLU A 68 -17.91 -2.76 0.27
CA GLU A 68 -18.73 -3.35 1.32
C GLU A 68 -18.39 -4.82 1.61
N GLN A 69 -17.91 -5.56 0.61
CA GLN A 69 -17.50 -6.96 0.74
C GLN A 69 -16.12 -7.07 1.40
N VAL A 70 -15.17 -6.21 1.01
CA VAL A 70 -13.86 -6.07 1.68
C VAL A 70 -14.06 -5.75 3.16
N GLN A 71 -14.97 -4.84 3.44
CA GLN A 71 -15.34 -4.46 4.80
C GLN A 71 -15.91 -5.62 5.61
N ARG A 72 -16.86 -6.40 5.05
CA ARG A 72 -17.43 -7.57 5.75
C ARG A 72 -16.36 -8.61 6.09
N PHE A 73 -15.41 -8.79 5.17
CA PHE A 73 -14.27 -9.66 5.39
C PHE A 73 -13.38 -9.12 6.50
N ASP A 74 -12.96 -7.86 6.45
CA ASP A 74 -12.12 -7.26 7.49
C ASP A 74 -12.78 -7.28 8.89
N ILE A 75 -14.12 -7.07 8.98
CA ILE A 75 -14.89 -7.21 10.23
C ILE A 75 -14.87 -8.64 10.77
N LYS A 76 -15.05 -9.65 9.90
CA LYS A 76 -15.00 -11.08 10.29
C LYS A 76 -13.64 -11.44 10.92
N HIS A 77 -12.58 -10.73 10.54
CA HIS A 77 -11.20 -10.94 11.02
C HIS A 77 -10.78 -10.00 12.14
N GLY A 78 -11.74 -9.42 12.86
CA GLY A 78 -11.45 -8.62 14.05
C GLY A 78 -10.76 -7.28 13.76
N LYS A 79 -10.68 -6.84 12.49
CA LYS A 79 -10.26 -5.48 12.18
C LYS A 79 -11.41 -4.53 12.49
N ASN A 80 -11.07 -3.45 13.18
CA ASN A 80 -12.01 -2.40 13.49
C ASN A 80 -12.52 -1.75 12.18
N LYS A 81 -13.83 -1.48 12.12
CA LYS A 81 -14.45 -0.76 11.01
C LYS A 81 -13.69 0.54 10.76
N SER A 82 -13.47 0.91 9.51
CA SER A 82 -12.85 2.22 9.22
C SER A 82 -13.77 3.37 9.67
N VAL A 83 -13.19 4.55 9.89
CA VAL A 83 -13.86 5.70 10.50
C VAL A 83 -15.09 6.11 9.70
N GLU A 84 -14.94 6.20 8.39
CA GLU A 84 -16.00 6.54 7.44
C GLU A 84 -17.14 5.53 7.42
N ILE A 85 -16.83 4.26 7.63
CA ILE A 85 -17.81 3.18 7.72
C ILE A 85 -18.61 3.28 9.01
N GLN A 86 -17.94 3.54 10.14
CA GLN A 86 -18.62 3.73 11.42
C GLN A 86 -19.60 4.92 11.35
N ALA A 87 -19.21 6.00 10.68
CA ALA A 87 -20.07 7.15 10.45
C ALA A 87 -21.23 6.85 9.48
N ILE A 88 -21.02 6.07 8.40
CA ILE A 88 -22.10 5.65 7.50
C ILE A 88 -23.11 4.75 8.21
N ASP A 89 -22.64 3.76 8.98
CA ASP A 89 -23.50 2.86 9.73
C ASP A 89 -24.36 3.67 10.70
N PHE A 90 -23.76 4.61 11.44
CA PHE A 90 -24.47 5.55 12.31
C PHE A 90 -25.57 6.33 11.57
N ILE A 91 -25.28 6.90 10.40
CA ILE A 91 -26.27 7.66 9.61
C ILE A 91 -27.44 6.78 9.15
N ARG A 92 -27.16 5.52 8.79
CA ARG A 92 -28.18 4.56 8.35
C ARG A 92 -29.09 4.09 9.49
N THR A 93 -28.52 3.94 10.69
CA THR A 93 -29.25 3.46 11.87
C THR A 93 -29.90 4.56 12.69
N SER A 94 -29.41 5.80 12.60
CA SER A 94 -29.90 6.90 13.43
C SER A 94 -31.35 7.27 13.09
N PRO A 95 -32.22 7.45 14.09
CA PRO A 95 -33.61 7.88 13.89
C PRO A 95 -33.71 9.36 13.49
N PHE A 96 -32.65 10.15 13.69
CA PHE A 96 -32.62 11.59 13.41
C PHE A 96 -32.26 11.92 11.95
N VAL A 97 -31.95 10.90 11.15
CA VAL A 97 -31.55 11.06 9.74
C VAL A 97 -32.73 10.78 8.80
N GLN A 98 -32.99 11.71 7.89
CA GLN A 98 -34.03 11.56 6.85
C GLN A 98 -33.69 10.46 5.84
N GLU A 99 -34.71 9.77 5.30
CA GLU A 99 -34.53 8.67 4.34
C GLU A 99 -33.79 9.07 3.06
N GLU A 100 -33.89 10.33 2.63
CA GLU A 100 -33.14 10.85 1.49
C GLU A 100 -31.62 10.77 1.73
N VAL A 101 -31.17 11.17 2.93
CA VAL A 101 -29.76 11.12 3.34
C VAL A 101 -29.28 9.67 3.45
N LYS A 102 -30.14 8.76 3.93
CA LYS A 102 -29.81 7.33 4.00
C LYS A 102 -29.58 6.74 2.62
N ARG A 103 -30.44 7.06 1.65
CA ARG A 103 -30.26 6.66 0.24
C ARG A 103 -29.04 7.29 -0.40
N ALA A 104 -28.77 8.57 -0.10
CA ALA A 104 -27.58 9.27 -0.56
C ALA A 104 -26.31 8.56 -0.06
N SER A 105 -26.29 8.12 1.20
CA SER A 105 -25.17 7.38 1.82
C SER A 105 -24.81 6.06 1.13
N GLU A 106 -25.69 5.49 0.30
CA GLU A 106 -25.40 4.26 -0.47
C GLU A 106 -24.56 4.53 -1.72
N ASN A 107 -24.62 5.75 -2.26
CA ASN A 107 -24.06 6.09 -3.56
C ASN A 107 -22.84 7.04 -3.48
N ILE A 108 -22.45 7.45 -2.28
CA ILE A 108 -21.31 8.36 -2.10
C ILE A 108 -19.97 7.67 -2.39
N LYS A 109 -19.01 8.46 -2.87
CA LYS A 109 -17.62 8.03 -2.97
C LYS A 109 -16.99 7.97 -1.58
N LEU A 110 -16.88 6.77 -1.02
CA LEU A 110 -16.35 6.51 0.32
C LEU A 110 -14.99 7.17 0.58
N THR A 111 -14.12 7.24 -0.44
CA THR A 111 -12.80 7.87 -0.34
C THR A 111 -12.85 9.37 -0.03
N ASN A 112 -13.88 10.11 -0.47
CA ASN A 112 -14.04 11.53 -0.16
C ASN A 112 -14.49 11.72 1.30
N PHE A 113 -15.39 10.86 1.77
CA PHE A 113 -15.85 10.89 3.15
C PHE A 113 -14.73 10.49 4.13
N ALA A 114 -13.93 9.49 3.77
CA ALA A 114 -12.73 9.10 4.51
C ALA A 114 -11.69 10.23 4.61
N ARG A 115 -11.51 11.03 3.54
CA ARG A 115 -10.59 12.20 3.56
C ARG A 115 -11.01 13.25 4.58
N LEU A 116 -12.30 13.47 4.78
CA LEU A 116 -12.81 14.43 5.77
C LEU A 116 -12.66 13.89 7.19
N LEU A 117 -13.16 12.68 7.46
CA LEU A 117 -13.16 12.10 8.81
C LEU A 117 -11.79 11.60 9.27
N GLY A 118 -10.84 11.41 8.36
CA GLY A 118 -9.45 11.11 8.68
C GLY A 118 -8.65 12.31 9.21
N ASP A 119 -9.15 13.54 9.01
CA ASP A 119 -8.49 14.76 9.49
C ASP A 119 -8.89 15.08 10.94
N LYS A 120 -7.91 15.18 11.84
CA LYS A 120 -8.14 15.50 13.26
C LYS A 120 -8.88 16.82 13.44
N SER A 121 -8.51 17.86 12.67
CA SER A 121 -9.14 19.17 12.79
C SER A 121 -10.61 19.15 12.38
N VAL A 122 -10.97 18.32 11.40
CA VAL A 122 -12.36 18.13 10.97
C VAL A 122 -13.15 17.40 12.04
N ARG A 123 -12.59 16.32 12.62
CA ARG A 123 -13.23 15.59 13.72
C ARG A 123 -13.50 16.48 14.93
N GLU A 124 -12.52 17.30 15.33
CA GLU A 124 -12.67 18.25 16.44
C GLU A 124 -13.76 19.31 16.18
N ILE A 125 -13.91 19.76 14.92
CA ILE A 125 -14.99 20.71 14.57
C ILE A 125 -16.36 20.03 14.65
N LEU A 126 -16.45 18.78 14.18
CA LEU A 126 -17.67 17.96 14.23
C LEU A 126 -17.98 17.40 15.63
N GLY A 127 -17.12 17.63 16.64
CA GLY A 127 -17.31 17.06 17.98
C GLY A 127 -17.14 15.55 18.03
N LEU A 128 -16.37 14.98 17.10
CA LEU A 128 -16.04 13.57 17.02
C LEU A 128 -14.66 13.32 17.61
N LYS A 129 -14.56 12.24 18.38
CA LYS A 129 -13.31 11.69 18.93
C LYS A 129 -13.08 10.30 18.37
N TYR A 130 -11.82 9.89 18.34
CA TYR A 130 -11.45 8.53 17.96
C TYR A 130 -10.73 7.85 19.11
N ILE A 131 -11.41 6.88 19.75
CA ILE A 131 -10.98 6.24 21.00
C ILE A 131 -11.12 4.73 20.84
N ASN A 132 -10.07 3.96 21.15
CA ASN A 132 -10.05 2.50 21.04
C ASN A 132 -10.51 2.01 19.66
N SER A 133 -9.96 2.61 18.61
CA SER A 133 -10.36 2.35 17.23
C SER A 133 -11.83 2.61 16.85
N LYS A 134 -12.60 3.35 17.67
CA LYS A 134 -14.01 3.67 17.41
C LYS A 134 -14.30 5.17 17.46
N LEU A 135 -15.27 5.60 16.65
CA LEU A 135 -15.80 6.96 16.68
C LEU A 135 -16.70 7.14 17.90
N SER A 136 -16.41 8.18 18.67
CA SER A 136 -17.17 8.56 19.85
C SER A 136 -17.48 10.05 19.82
N SER A 137 -18.51 10.48 20.54
CA SER A 137 -18.84 11.90 20.72
C SER A 137 -19.32 12.16 22.14
N ASN A 138 -19.28 13.42 22.54
CA ASN A 138 -19.91 13.95 23.75
C ASN A 138 -21.02 14.95 23.41
N LEU A 139 -21.44 15.05 22.15
CA LEU A 139 -22.56 15.89 21.72
C LEU A 139 -23.83 15.06 21.59
N GLU A 140 -25.00 15.69 21.57
CA GLU A 140 -26.26 15.00 21.29
C GLU A 140 -26.24 14.28 19.94
N GLU A 141 -26.86 13.09 19.89
CA GLU A 141 -26.92 12.26 18.68
C GLU A 141 -27.50 13.03 17.48
N GLU A 142 -28.54 13.83 17.71
CA GLU A 142 -29.22 14.64 16.70
C GLU A 142 -28.30 15.66 16.03
N GLU A 143 -27.41 16.30 16.79
CA GLU A 143 -26.47 17.30 16.29
C GLU A 143 -25.38 16.66 15.40
N ILE A 144 -24.89 15.48 15.80
CA ILE A 144 -23.95 14.70 15.00
C ILE A 144 -24.61 14.18 13.72
N ALA A 145 -25.84 13.66 13.83
CA ALA A 145 -26.63 13.19 12.69
C ALA A 145 -26.90 14.31 11.68
N LYS A 146 -27.25 15.51 12.15
CA LYS A 146 -27.46 16.70 11.33
C LYS A 146 -26.22 17.07 10.51
N ALA A 147 -25.06 17.18 11.17
CA ALA A 147 -23.83 17.60 10.51
C ALA A 147 -23.30 16.55 9.53
N LEU A 148 -23.27 15.28 9.94
CA LEU A 148 -22.84 14.19 9.06
C LEU A 148 -23.81 13.99 7.88
N GLY A 149 -25.12 14.15 8.12
CA GLY A 149 -26.13 14.06 7.07
C GLY A 149 -25.97 15.13 6.01
N GLN A 150 -25.67 16.37 6.40
CA GLN A 150 -25.37 17.44 5.44
C GLN A 150 -24.13 17.13 4.61
N ILE A 151 -23.06 16.63 5.24
CA ILE A 151 -21.84 16.25 4.51
C ILE A 151 -22.14 15.17 3.47
N ILE A 152 -23.00 14.19 3.78
CA ILE A 152 -23.40 13.17 2.82
C ILE A 152 -24.18 13.75 1.65
N LEU A 153 -25.13 14.66 1.89
CA LEU A 153 -25.85 15.35 0.82
C LEU A 153 -24.90 16.13 -0.08
N ASP A 154 -24.00 16.92 0.49
CA ASP A 154 -23.02 17.71 -0.25
C ASP A 154 -22.09 16.82 -1.08
N LEU A 155 -21.62 15.69 -0.52
CA LEU A 155 -20.77 14.74 -1.24
C LEU A 155 -21.52 13.92 -2.32
N SER A 156 -22.85 13.85 -2.23
CA SER A 156 -23.70 13.18 -3.22
C SER A 156 -24.07 14.10 -4.38
N ASP A 157 -23.92 15.41 -4.20
CA ASP A 157 -24.17 16.40 -5.24
C ASP A 157 -23.15 16.24 -6.39
N LYS A 158 -23.67 16.29 -7.62
CA LYS A 158 -22.85 16.20 -8.83
C LYS A 158 -21.96 17.41 -9.02
N ASP A 159 -22.37 18.56 -8.49
CA ASP A 159 -21.62 19.81 -8.57
C ASP A 159 -20.54 19.95 -7.47
N PHE A 160 -20.45 18.96 -6.57
CA PHE A 160 -19.43 18.94 -5.53
C PHE A 160 -18.02 18.81 -6.12
N LYS A 161 -17.24 19.88 -5.98
CA LYS A 161 -15.85 19.90 -6.43
C LYS A 161 -14.97 19.21 -5.39
N VAL A 162 -14.51 18.00 -5.69
CA VAL A 162 -13.55 17.25 -4.83
C VAL A 162 -12.29 18.09 -4.50
N SER A 163 -11.96 19.07 -5.35
CA SER A 163 -10.88 20.02 -5.09
C SER A 163 -11.06 20.91 -3.86
N SER A 164 -12.24 20.96 -3.25
CA SER A 164 -12.52 21.68 -2.00
C SER A 164 -12.13 20.90 -0.74
N ILE A 165 -11.64 19.66 -0.87
CA ILE A 165 -11.32 18.79 0.28
C ILE A 165 -9.94 18.09 0.16
N TYR A 166 -9.06 18.52 -0.75
CA TYR A 166 -7.79 17.83 -0.99
C TYR A 166 -6.78 18.02 0.14
N ASN A 167 -6.58 19.23 0.64
CA ASN A 167 -5.60 19.53 1.68
C ASN A 167 -6.27 20.04 2.97
N ALA A 168 -5.53 20.00 4.08
CA ALA A 168 -6.08 20.19 5.43
C ALA A 168 -6.80 21.55 5.60
N LYS A 169 -6.25 22.61 4.99
CA LYS A 169 -6.87 23.93 5.00
C LYS A 169 -8.23 23.92 4.30
N GLN A 170 -8.31 23.34 3.10
CA GLN A 170 -9.55 23.26 2.34
C GLN A 170 -10.62 22.42 3.07
N ARG A 171 -10.22 21.30 3.70
CA ARG A 171 -11.14 20.50 4.52
C ARG A 171 -11.69 21.29 5.70
N LYS A 172 -10.82 22.05 6.38
CA LYS A 172 -11.23 22.91 7.48
C LYS A 172 -12.18 24.02 7.01
N ASP A 173 -11.85 24.69 5.91
CA ASP A 173 -12.66 25.77 5.33
C ASP A 173 -14.03 25.23 4.89
N TYR A 174 -14.09 24.05 4.26
CA TYR A 174 -15.34 23.38 3.88
C TYR A 174 -16.22 23.09 5.09
N ILE A 175 -15.68 22.45 6.13
CA ILE A 175 -16.44 22.10 7.32
C ILE A 175 -16.88 23.35 8.07
N GLN A 176 -16.04 24.38 8.16
CA GLN A 176 -16.43 25.68 8.75
C GLN A 176 -17.52 26.38 7.92
N GLY A 177 -17.53 26.19 6.61
CA GLY A 177 -18.55 26.69 5.70
C GLY A 177 -19.95 26.09 5.89
N LEU A 178 -20.09 24.99 6.64
CA LEU A 178 -21.40 24.42 7.00
C LEU A 178 -22.22 25.35 7.92
N GLY A 179 -21.58 26.32 8.60
CA GLY A 179 -22.26 27.37 9.36
C GLY A 179 -23.22 26.81 10.42
N GLU A 180 -24.50 27.18 10.31
CA GLU A 180 -25.58 26.76 11.22
C GLU A 180 -25.88 25.24 11.21
N LYS A 181 -25.31 24.51 10.24
CA LYS A 181 -25.45 23.05 10.12
C LYS A 181 -24.37 22.29 10.88
N LEU A 182 -23.40 22.99 11.46
CA LEU A 182 -22.44 22.39 12.39
C LEU A 182 -23.14 21.96 13.70
N PRO A 183 -22.59 20.96 14.40
CA PRO A 183 -23.11 20.54 15.71
C PRO A 183 -23.01 21.70 16.71
N ASP A 184 -24.09 21.95 17.46
CA ASP A 184 -24.03 22.90 18.57
C ASP A 184 -23.17 22.33 19.71
N LYS A 185 -22.00 22.94 19.91
CA LYS A 185 -21.05 22.55 20.96
C LYS A 185 -21.55 22.81 22.38
N ASN A 186 -22.68 23.49 22.55
CA ASN A 186 -23.31 23.71 23.85
C ASN A 186 -24.25 22.56 24.23
N LYS A 187 -24.67 21.73 23.27
CA LYS A 187 -25.48 20.53 23.50
C LYS A 187 -24.60 19.32 23.80
N THR A 188 -23.79 19.46 24.85
CA THR A 188 -22.92 18.38 25.32
C THR A 188 -23.65 17.47 26.29
N ILE A 189 -23.59 16.17 26.01
CA ILE A 189 -23.88 15.13 26.99
C ILE A 189 -22.59 14.96 27.81
N GLY A 190 -22.68 14.96 29.14
CA GLY A 190 -21.51 14.89 30.03
C GLY A 190 -20.67 13.61 29.89
N GLU A 191 -21.18 12.61 29.17
CA GLU A 191 -20.57 11.29 28.99
C GLU A 191 -20.25 11.04 27.51
N VAL A 192 -19.13 10.35 27.25
CA VAL A 192 -18.70 9.98 25.90
C VAL A 192 -19.43 8.71 25.47
N TRP A 193 -20.14 8.78 24.35
CA TRP A 193 -20.86 7.65 23.75
C TRP A 193 -20.27 7.28 22.39
N ARG A 194 -20.53 6.06 21.92
CA ARG A 194 -19.98 5.51 20.66
C ARG A 194 -20.99 5.58 19.53
N LEU A 195 -20.52 5.90 18.33
CA LEU A 195 -21.39 5.97 17.13
C LEU A 195 -21.92 4.58 16.69
N ASP A 196 -21.22 3.49 17.00
CA ASP A 196 -21.66 2.13 16.63
C ASP A 196 -22.65 1.52 17.62
N ASN A 197 -22.71 2.05 18.84
CA ASN A 197 -23.72 1.71 19.85
C ASN A 197 -23.92 2.91 20.78
N PRO A 198 -24.86 3.83 20.45
CA PRO A 198 -25.10 5.04 21.25
C PRO A 198 -25.53 4.77 22.70
N LEU A 199 -25.91 3.53 23.02
CA LEU A 199 -26.30 3.09 24.36
C LEU A 199 -25.11 2.65 25.23
N GLU A 200 -23.91 2.47 24.67
CA GLU A 200 -22.72 1.99 25.38
C GLU A 200 -21.82 3.17 25.78
N GLN A 201 -21.78 3.47 27.09
CA GLN A 201 -21.01 4.57 27.68
C GLN A 201 -19.57 4.15 27.95
N ILE A 202 -18.60 5.04 27.73
CA ILE A 202 -17.18 4.80 28.03
C ILE A 202 -16.63 5.90 28.96
N PRO A 203 -15.86 5.56 30.01
CA PRO A 203 -15.10 6.55 30.77
C PRO A 203 -14.10 7.31 29.87
N ASN A 204 -13.89 8.59 30.18
CA ASN A 204 -13.11 9.53 29.37
C ASN A 204 -11.64 9.08 29.28
N LEU A 205 -11.23 8.49 28.16
CA LEU A 205 -9.86 8.03 27.87
C LEU A 205 -9.20 8.93 26.81
N GLU A 206 -7.86 8.97 26.82
CA GLU A 206 -7.04 9.80 25.93
C GLU A 206 -7.21 9.40 24.44
N GLU A 207 -7.16 10.39 23.55
CA GLU A 207 -7.40 10.21 22.10
C GLU A 207 -6.25 9.50 21.38
N GLU A 208 -6.58 8.58 20.46
CA GLU A 208 -5.60 7.93 19.59
C GLU A 208 -5.46 8.72 18.27
N ASP A 209 -4.22 9.06 17.88
CA ASP A 209 -3.93 9.69 16.58
C ASP A 209 -4.12 8.68 15.45
N ASN A 210 -5.33 8.67 14.90
CA ASN A 210 -5.69 7.77 13.82
C ASN A 210 -5.38 8.40 12.46
N THR A 211 -4.11 8.35 12.05
CA THR A 211 -3.72 8.65 10.67
C THR A 211 -4.05 7.45 9.80
N ALA A 212 -5.23 7.45 9.19
CA ALA A 212 -5.56 6.51 8.12
C ALA A 212 -4.55 6.72 6.97
N LYS A 213 -3.75 5.70 6.68
CA LYS A 213 -2.89 5.62 5.49
C LYS A 213 -3.78 5.53 4.24
N ASN A 214 -4.30 6.67 3.80
CA ASN A 214 -4.86 6.83 2.47
C ASN A 214 -3.75 7.33 1.55
N GLU A 215 -3.19 6.43 0.76
CA GLU A 215 -2.27 6.78 -0.33
C GLU A 215 -3.04 7.54 -1.41
N GLY A 216 -2.78 8.85 -1.50
CA GLY A 216 -3.32 9.74 -2.53
C GLY A 216 -2.61 11.10 -2.46
N SER A 217 -1.84 11.39 -3.50
CA SER A 217 -0.93 12.53 -3.69
C SER A 217 -1.56 13.91 -3.60
N ASP A 218 -0.89 14.88 -2.95
CA ASP A 218 -0.27 16.03 -3.65
C ASP A 218 0.56 16.95 -2.76
N LEU A 219 1.58 17.55 -3.38
CA LEU A 219 2.71 18.30 -2.83
C LEU A 219 2.35 19.75 -2.47
N HIS A 220 2.79 20.22 -1.29
CA HIS A 220 3.61 21.42 -1.07
C HIS A 220 3.65 21.81 0.43
N SER A 221 4.80 21.65 1.08
CA SER A 221 5.41 22.69 1.94
C SER A 221 6.78 22.23 2.47
N LYS A 222 7.72 23.18 2.49
CA LYS A 222 9.08 23.06 3.02
C LYS A 222 9.03 23.08 4.56
N GLY A 223 9.84 22.24 5.21
CA GLY A 223 10.22 22.46 6.61
C GLY A 223 10.46 21.19 7.43
N HIS A 224 11.72 21.01 7.84
CA HIS A 224 12.23 20.11 8.88
C HIS A 224 12.29 18.59 8.59
N LEU A 225 13.53 18.17 8.33
CA LEU A 225 14.00 16.79 8.20
C LEU A 225 13.76 16.00 9.51
N LYS A 226 12.65 15.27 9.59
CA LYS A 226 12.60 13.99 10.29
C LYS A 226 12.96 12.89 9.29
N LYS A 227 14.00 12.12 9.59
CA LYS A 227 14.41 10.90 8.85
C LYS A 227 13.28 9.87 8.93
N SER A 228 12.36 9.90 7.98
CA SER A 228 11.51 8.78 7.62
C SER A 228 11.86 8.43 6.18
N ILE A 229 12.29 7.19 5.93
CA ILE A 229 12.46 6.66 4.58
C ILE A 229 11.05 6.61 3.97
N PRO A 230 10.75 7.39 2.90
CA PRO A 230 9.38 7.50 2.40
C PRO A 230 8.87 6.16 1.90
N THR A 231 7.72 5.74 2.41
CA THR A 231 7.12 4.41 2.22
C THR A 231 6.65 4.08 0.80
N GLN A 232 7.07 4.85 -0.22
CA GLN A 232 7.01 4.49 -1.65
C GLN A 232 7.61 5.67 -2.44
N ARG A 233 8.93 5.70 -2.61
CA ARG A 233 9.58 6.74 -3.42
C ARG A 233 9.19 6.57 -4.90
N LYS A 234 9.16 7.67 -5.66
CA LYS A 234 8.95 7.61 -7.13
C LYS A 234 10.23 7.15 -7.85
N THR A 235 11.39 7.51 -7.31
CA THR A 235 12.70 7.31 -7.93
C THR A 235 13.37 6.03 -7.47
N LEU A 236 14.30 5.49 -8.26
CA LEU A 236 15.01 4.28 -7.85
C LEU A 236 15.99 4.58 -6.72
N ILE A 237 16.84 5.59 -6.91
CA ILE A 237 17.78 6.05 -5.89
C ILE A 237 17.14 7.23 -5.16
N PRO A 238 17.11 7.20 -3.81
CA PRO A 238 16.67 8.34 -3.01
C PRO A 238 17.53 9.58 -3.24
N ASN A 239 16.91 10.76 -3.26
CA ASN A 239 17.64 12.03 -3.37
C ASN A 239 18.62 12.30 -2.21
N ASN A 240 18.34 11.71 -1.03
CA ASN A 240 19.21 11.80 0.15
C ASN A 240 20.40 10.82 0.10
N CYS A 241 20.42 9.84 -0.81
CA CYS A 241 21.60 9.05 -1.07
C CYS A 241 22.56 9.92 -1.88
N ILE A 242 23.74 10.18 -1.34
CA ILE A 242 24.79 10.98 -1.97
C ILE A 242 26.02 10.09 -2.10
N ILE A 243 26.36 9.75 -3.34
CA ILE A 243 27.55 8.96 -3.69
C ILE A 243 28.43 9.87 -4.53
N ARG A 244 29.72 9.96 -4.20
CA ARG A 244 30.71 10.62 -5.06
C ARG A 244 31.22 9.58 -6.06
N ILE A 245 31.10 9.89 -7.35
CA ILE A 245 31.43 8.96 -8.43
C ILE A 245 32.35 9.68 -9.42
N SER A 246 33.63 9.29 -9.47
CA SER A 246 34.63 9.83 -10.41
C SER A 246 34.38 9.39 -11.86
N ASN A 247 33.84 8.18 -12.07
CA ASN A 247 33.58 7.66 -13.42
C ASN A 247 32.45 8.47 -14.10
N PRO A 248 32.70 9.19 -15.20
CA PRO A 248 31.71 10.08 -15.81
C PRO A 248 30.46 9.35 -16.32
N LYS A 249 30.60 8.10 -16.77
CA LYS A 249 29.47 7.29 -17.26
C LYS A 249 28.63 6.79 -16.10
N ALA A 250 29.26 6.25 -15.06
CA ALA A 250 28.55 5.78 -13.87
C ALA A 250 27.85 6.95 -13.15
N ASN A 251 28.45 8.14 -13.12
CA ASN A 251 27.84 9.32 -12.51
C ASN A 251 26.58 9.79 -13.26
N LYS A 252 26.61 9.81 -14.61
CA LYS A 252 25.41 10.11 -15.42
C LYS A 252 24.28 9.11 -15.16
N ILE A 253 24.60 7.82 -15.11
CA ILE A 253 23.63 6.75 -14.81
C ILE A 253 23.07 6.90 -13.40
N TYR A 254 23.90 7.22 -12.41
CA TYR A 254 23.47 7.51 -11.05
C TYR A 254 22.50 8.69 -10.99
N ASP A 255 22.80 9.79 -11.69
CA ASP A 255 21.90 10.95 -11.79
C ASP A 255 20.57 10.63 -12.50
N GLU A 256 20.60 9.76 -13.51
CA GLU A 256 19.40 9.24 -14.18
C GLU A 256 18.56 8.38 -13.24
N LEU A 257 19.17 7.49 -12.47
CA LEU A 257 18.50 6.64 -11.48
C LEU A 257 17.87 7.42 -10.31
N LYS A 258 18.40 8.62 -10.01
CA LYS A 258 17.78 9.56 -9.06
C LYS A 258 16.58 10.32 -9.62
N LYS A 259 16.35 10.29 -10.94
CA LYS A 259 15.27 11.00 -11.62
C LYS A 259 14.22 10.09 -12.22
N ILE A 260 14.59 8.85 -12.56
CA ILE A 260 13.70 7.90 -13.23
C ILE A 260 12.49 7.59 -12.36
N ASP A 261 11.29 7.73 -12.92
CA ASP A 261 10.07 7.27 -12.26
C ASP A 261 9.94 5.76 -12.44
N VAL A 262 10.18 5.01 -11.37
CA VAL A 262 10.19 3.54 -11.38
C VAL A 262 8.81 2.99 -11.74
N ARG A 263 7.72 3.70 -11.39
CA ARG A 263 6.36 3.23 -11.70
C ARG A 263 6.05 3.31 -13.19
N SER A 264 6.50 4.40 -13.82
CA SER A 264 6.28 4.65 -15.24
C SER A 264 7.27 3.87 -16.12
N PHE A 265 8.50 3.65 -15.66
CA PHE A 265 9.59 3.08 -16.44
C PHE A 265 10.30 1.91 -15.72
N VAL A 266 9.55 0.90 -15.29
CA VAL A 266 10.06 -0.23 -14.49
C VAL A 266 11.18 -1.00 -15.20
N ASN A 267 10.98 -1.36 -16.47
CA ASN A 267 11.97 -2.09 -17.27
C ASN A 267 13.26 -1.29 -17.42
N CYS A 268 13.15 0.00 -17.77
CA CYS A 268 14.30 0.88 -17.87
C CYS A 268 15.03 0.99 -16.52
N ALA A 269 14.30 1.14 -15.42
CA ALA A 269 14.91 1.21 -14.09
C ALA A 269 15.67 -0.09 -13.73
N ALA A 270 15.10 -1.26 -14.04
CA ALA A 270 15.73 -2.55 -13.79
C ALA A 270 17.02 -2.73 -14.61
N VAL A 271 16.98 -2.44 -15.91
CA VAL A 271 18.14 -2.54 -16.82
C VAL A 271 19.23 -1.56 -16.39
N THR A 272 18.85 -0.30 -16.13
CA THR A 272 19.80 0.75 -15.72
C THR A 272 20.42 0.45 -14.35
N LEU A 273 19.68 -0.12 -13.40
CA LEU A 273 20.22 -0.58 -12.12
C LEU A 273 21.30 -1.64 -12.29
N ARG A 274 21.03 -2.65 -13.15
CA ARG A 274 22.00 -3.69 -13.47
C ARG A 274 23.28 -3.11 -14.07
N VAL A 275 23.14 -2.19 -15.03
CA VAL A 275 24.29 -1.52 -15.66
C VAL A 275 25.07 -0.68 -14.63
N PHE A 276 24.38 -0.01 -13.72
CA PHE A 276 25.02 0.77 -12.66
C PHE A 276 25.84 -0.11 -11.71
N LEU A 277 25.28 -1.25 -11.27
CA LEU A 277 25.98 -2.23 -10.44
C LEU A 277 27.21 -2.77 -11.16
N GLU A 278 27.07 -3.18 -12.42
CA GLU A 278 28.16 -3.73 -13.23
C GLU A 278 29.31 -2.74 -13.41
N LEU A 279 29.02 -1.50 -13.82
CA LEU A 279 30.04 -0.47 -13.99
C LEU A 279 30.73 -0.10 -12.67
N SER A 280 29.99 -0.10 -11.57
CA SER A 280 30.55 0.22 -10.25
C SER A 280 31.53 -0.86 -9.79
N VAL A 281 31.15 -2.13 -9.93
CA VAL A 281 32.00 -3.26 -9.55
C VAL A 281 33.21 -3.39 -10.48
N ASP A 282 33.03 -3.18 -11.79
CA ASP A 282 34.15 -3.18 -12.74
C ASP A 282 35.17 -2.08 -12.39
N THR A 283 34.69 -0.85 -12.12
CA THR A 283 35.56 0.27 -11.71
C THR A 283 36.31 -0.07 -10.42
N PHE A 284 35.64 -0.73 -9.46
CA PHE A 284 36.26 -1.17 -8.21
C PHE A 284 37.37 -2.19 -8.44
N ILE A 285 37.10 -3.22 -9.23
CA ILE A 285 38.07 -4.30 -9.53
C ILE A 285 39.31 -3.74 -10.24
N GLU A 286 39.11 -2.82 -11.20
CA GLU A 286 40.20 -2.18 -11.94
C GLU A 286 41.04 -1.28 -11.02
N LYS A 287 40.42 -0.45 -10.19
CA LYS A 287 41.13 0.43 -9.23
C LYS A 287 41.91 -0.36 -8.18
N LYS A 288 41.33 -1.44 -7.63
CA LYS A 288 41.97 -2.25 -6.58
C LYS A 288 42.94 -3.31 -7.12
N GLY A 289 43.15 -3.37 -8.44
CA GLY A 289 44.07 -4.34 -9.06
C GLY A 289 43.64 -5.79 -8.88
N LEU A 290 42.34 -6.08 -8.75
CA LEU A 290 41.77 -7.42 -8.54
C LEU A 290 41.57 -8.19 -9.87
N LEU A 291 42.28 -7.76 -10.92
CA LEU A 291 42.32 -8.44 -12.21
C LEU A 291 43.19 -9.69 -12.12
N LYS A 292 42.75 -10.80 -12.73
CA LYS A 292 43.60 -12.00 -12.81
C LYS A 292 44.70 -11.78 -13.86
N GLU A 293 45.83 -12.45 -13.70
CA GLU A 293 46.93 -12.42 -14.68
C GLU A 293 46.41 -12.78 -16.08
N GLY A 294 46.54 -11.83 -17.02
CA GLY A 294 46.10 -11.98 -18.41
C GLY A 294 44.79 -11.27 -18.79
N GLU A 295 44.04 -10.70 -17.85
CA GLU A 295 42.84 -9.90 -18.15
C GLU A 295 43.19 -8.42 -18.38
N ILE A 296 42.73 -7.84 -19.50
CA ILE A 296 43.06 -6.45 -19.90
C ILE A 296 42.09 -5.43 -19.26
N SER A 297 40.83 -5.81 -19.03
CA SER A 297 39.82 -4.97 -18.37
C SER A 297 38.81 -5.83 -17.61
N ALA A 298 38.16 -5.28 -16.58
CA ALA A 298 37.13 -6.01 -15.84
C ALA A 298 35.92 -6.30 -16.73
N SER A 299 35.60 -5.39 -17.66
CA SER A 299 34.51 -5.52 -18.63
C SER A 299 34.68 -6.68 -19.62
N ASN A 300 35.91 -7.02 -20.02
CA ASN A 300 36.20 -8.13 -20.92
C ASN A 300 36.65 -9.40 -20.20
N SER A 301 36.61 -9.41 -18.86
CA SER A 301 36.88 -10.63 -18.10
C SER A 301 35.83 -11.70 -18.40
N SER A 302 36.22 -12.97 -18.39
CA SER A 302 35.29 -14.09 -18.52
C SER A 302 34.44 -14.30 -17.25
N ARG A 303 34.51 -13.36 -16.29
CA ARG A 303 33.85 -13.44 -14.99
C ARG A 303 32.42 -12.94 -15.09
N SER A 304 31.49 -13.71 -14.55
CA SER A 304 30.10 -13.25 -14.43
C SER A 304 30.00 -12.11 -13.40
N LEU A 305 29.00 -11.24 -13.54
CA LEU A 305 28.74 -10.16 -12.58
C LEU A 305 28.63 -10.69 -11.13
N TYR A 306 28.07 -11.89 -10.97
CA TYR A 306 28.05 -12.62 -9.72
C TYR A 306 29.46 -12.79 -9.09
N GLN A 307 30.42 -13.29 -9.88
CA GLN A 307 31.78 -13.56 -9.40
C GLN A 307 32.47 -12.25 -9.02
N LYS A 308 32.29 -11.21 -9.83
CA LYS A 308 32.84 -9.87 -9.60
C LYS A 308 32.31 -9.25 -8.30
N VAL A 309 31.00 -9.34 -8.06
CA VAL A 309 30.36 -8.84 -6.83
C VAL A 309 30.87 -9.60 -5.60
N ASN A 310 31.06 -10.92 -5.72
CA ASN A 310 31.63 -11.73 -4.65
C ASN A 310 33.09 -11.38 -4.35
N ASP A 311 33.93 -11.21 -5.38
CA ASP A 311 35.34 -10.81 -5.24
C ASP A 311 35.45 -9.45 -4.52
N ALA A 312 34.65 -8.47 -4.95
CA ALA A 312 34.62 -7.14 -4.31
C ALA A 312 34.18 -7.24 -2.84
N SER A 313 33.19 -8.07 -2.53
CA SER A 313 32.69 -8.27 -1.17
C SER A 313 33.72 -8.94 -0.25
N GLN A 314 34.40 -9.96 -0.76
CA GLN A 314 35.48 -10.63 -0.01
C GLN A 314 36.63 -9.69 0.28
N TYR A 315 36.97 -8.82 -0.66
CA TYR A 315 37.98 -7.78 -0.44
C TYR A 315 37.55 -6.80 0.68
N LEU A 316 36.33 -6.26 0.60
CA LEU A 316 35.81 -5.34 1.62
C LEU A 316 35.72 -5.96 3.02
N TYR A 317 35.46 -7.27 3.10
CA TYR A 317 35.48 -8.02 4.36
C TYR A 317 36.89 -8.17 4.93
N LYS A 318 37.87 -8.53 4.08
CA LYS A 318 39.27 -8.72 4.49
C LYS A 318 39.91 -7.44 5.00
N GLU A 319 39.63 -6.32 4.34
CA GLU A 319 40.10 -4.99 4.75
C GLU A 319 39.36 -4.42 5.97
N LYS A 320 38.38 -5.16 6.54
CA LYS A 320 37.53 -4.76 7.69
C LYS A 320 36.74 -3.46 7.47
N ILE A 321 36.42 -3.15 6.21
CA ILE A 321 35.70 -1.94 5.81
C ILE A 321 34.18 -2.17 5.87
N ALA A 322 33.75 -3.40 5.63
CA ALA A 322 32.35 -3.81 5.69
C ALA A 322 32.10 -4.82 6.82
N ASP A 323 31.07 -4.57 7.62
CA ASP A 323 30.58 -5.50 8.63
C ASP A 323 29.78 -6.66 8.00
N GLU A 324 29.61 -7.76 8.74
CA GLU A 324 28.84 -8.93 8.30
C GLU A 324 27.41 -8.55 7.91
N THR A 325 26.85 -7.49 8.50
CA THR A 325 25.54 -6.92 8.17
C THR A 325 25.46 -6.38 6.74
N ILE A 326 26.48 -5.67 6.25
CA ILE A 326 26.54 -5.16 4.87
C ILE A 326 26.73 -6.33 3.89
N LEU A 327 27.51 -7.33 4.30
CA LEU A 327 27.76 -8.52 3.50
C LEU A 327 26.56 -9.46 3.43
N LYS A 328 25.61 -9.42 4.36
CA LYS A 328 24.34 -10.19 4.26
C LYS A 328 23.54 -9.77 3.03
N ALA A 329 23.47 -8.48 2.73
CA ALA A 329 22.79 -7.99 1.54
C ALA A 329 23.46 -8.48 0.26
N VAL A 330 24.80 -8.48 0.21
CA VAL A 330 25.52 -8.99 -0.96
C VAL A 330 25.44 -10.52 -1.06
N LYS A 331 25.47 -11.23 0.07
CA LYS A 331 25.19 -12.67 0.13
C LYS A 331 23.79 -12.97 -0.40
N LEU A 332 22.80 -12.10 -0.21
CA LEU A 332 21.47 -12.27 -0.81
C LEU A 332 21.50 -12.16 -2.34
N LEU A 333 22.31 -11.25 -2.89
CA LEU A 333 22.54 -11.14 -4.35
C LEU A 333 23.29 -12.35 -4.92
N THR A 334 24.12 -13.02 -4.11
CA THR A 334 25.06 -14.07 -4.55
C THR A 334 24.78 -15.47 -4.01
N LYS A 335 23.76 -15.72 -3.20
CA LYS A 335 23.52 -17.08 -2.63
C LYS A 335 22.38 -17.83 -3.30
N GLU A 336 21.34 -17.14 -3.73
CA GLU A 336 20.13 -17.76 -4.26
C GLU A 336 19.95 -17.44 -5.74
N ARG A 337 20.26 -18.41 -6.62
CA ARG A 337 20.13 -18.29 -8.09
C ARG A 337 18.72 -17.96 -8.60
N ASN A 338 17.72 -17.97 -7.71
CA ASN A 338 16.32 -17.66 -8.01
C ASN A 338 15.74 -16.57 -7.09
N SER A 339 16.58 -15.80 -6.38
CA SER A 339 16.09 -14.68 -5.58
C SER A 339 15.60 -13.57 -6.50
N ILE A 340 14.47 -12.95 -6.18
CA ILE A 340 13.93 -11.76 -6.88
C ILE A 340 14.98 -10.64 -6.95
N TRP A 341 15.89 -10.63 -5.98
CA TRP A 341 16.97 -9.66 -5.79
C TRP A 341 18.29 -10.05 -6.48
N GLY A 342 18.40 -11.28 -7.00
CA GLY A 342 19.65 -11.86 -7.47
C GLY A 342 20.18 -11.27 -8.78
N VAL A 343 21.49 -11.40 -8.99
CA VAL A 343 22.17 -10.99 -10.23
C VAL A 343 21.62 -11.75 -11.46
N ASP A 344 21.26 -13.02 -11.28
CA ASP A 344 20.64 -13.85 -12.33
C ASP A 344 19.25 -13.32 -12.73
N THR A 345 18.48 -12.83 -11.76
CA THR A 345 17.16 -12.21 -12.00
C THR A 345 17.30 -10.87 -12.71
N MET A 346 18.27 -10.04 -12.32
CA MET A 346 18.61 -8.82 -13.08
C MET A 346 18.99 -9.14 -14.53
N ASN A 347 19.71 -10.23 -14.75
CA ASN A 347 20.06 -10.70 -16.08
C ASN A 347 18.82 -11.18 -16.85
N ALA A 348 17.91 -11.88 -16.17
CA ALA A 348 16.64 -12.31 -16.75
C ALA A 348 15.73 -11.12 -17.13
N TYR A 349 15.75 -9.99 -16.40
CA TYR A 349 15.02 -8.78 -16.83
C TYR A 349 15.51 -8.20 -18.17
N VAL A 350 16.74 -8.48 -18.58
CA VAL A 350 17.29 -8.02 -19.87
C VAL A 350 17.01 -9.03 -20.98
N HIS A 351 17.12 -10.33 -20.69
CA HIS A 351 17.19 -11.37 -21.72
C HIS A 351 15.97 -12.28 -21.79
N SER A 352 15.14 -12.35 -20.74
CA SER A 352 13.93 -13.16 -20.72
C SER A 352 12.78 -12.41 -21.36
N ASN A 353 12.04 -13.07 -22.24
CA ASN A 353 10.81 -12.54 -22.82
C ASN A 353 9.55 -12.80 -21.96
N LYS A 354 9.69 -13.55 -20.86
CA LYS A 354 8.57 -13.92 -19.97
C LYS A 354 8.64 -13.28 -18.59
N LEU A 355 9.79 -12.76 -18.19
CA LEU A 355 9.98 -12.17 -16.87
C LEU A 355 9.89 -10.64 -16.96
N SER A 356 9.00 -10.06 -16.16
CA SER A 356 8.85 -8.61 -16.04
C SER A 356 9.21 -8.15 -14.62
N PRO A 357 9.99 -7.07 -14.47
CA PRO A 357 10.27 -6.47 -13.18
C PRO A 357 9.04 -5.78 -12.59
N VAL A 358 8.97 -5.75 -11.26
CA VAL A 358 7.92 -5.04 -10.50
C VAL A 358 8.54 -3.82 -9.81
N PRO A 359 7.86 -2.64 -9.79
CA PRO A 359 8.44 -1.42 -9.23
C PRO A 359 8.96 -1.54 -7.80
N ILE A 360 8.17 -2.17 -6.91
CA ILE A 360 8.53 -2.35 -5.50
C ILE A 360 9.77 -3.24 -5.36
N ASP A 361 9.90 -4.22 -6.25
CA ASP A 361 11.02 -5.14 -6.24
C ASP A 361 12.31 -4.39 -6.60
N ILE A 362 12.30 -3.63 -7.68
CA ILE A 362 13.49 -2.88 -8.09
C ILE A 362 13.91 -1.86 -7.01
N GLN A 363 12.95 -1.24 -6.32
CA GLN A 363 13.23 -0.33 -5.19
C GLN A 363 13.82 -1.05 -3.97
N THR A 364 13.22 -2.17 -3.58
CA THR A 364 13.71 -3.01 -2.48
C THR A 364 15.11 -3.56 -2.78
N THR A 365 15.36 -3.88 -4.05
CA THR A 365 16.69 -4.30 -4.53
C THR A 365 17.72 -3.21 -4.27
N TRP A 366 17.43 -1.96 -4.65
CA TRP A 366 18.32 -0.84 -4.32
C TRP A 366 18.52 -0.69 -2.82
N ASP A 367 17.45 -0.73 -2.03
CA ASP A 367 17.51 -0.53 -0.58
C ASP A 367 18.43 -1.55 0.11
N ASN A 368 18.37 -2.80 -0.34
CA ASN A 368 19.25 -3.84 0.16
C ASN A 368 20.71 -3.58 -0.21
N ILE A 369 21.00 -3.10 -1.42
CA ILE A 369 22.38 -2.93 -1.90
C ILE A 369 22.96 -1.54 -1.66
N GLN A 370 22.17 -0.59 -1.17
CA GLN A 370 22.56 0.82 -1.06
C GLN A 370 23.85 0.99 -0.25
N ASP A 371 23.92 0.38 0.93
CA ASP A 371 25.07 0.50 1.82
C ASP A 371 26.34 -0.12 1.21
N PHE A 372 26.18 -1.22 0.46
CA PHE A 372 27.25 -1.81 -0.32
C PHE A 372 27.76 -0.85 -1.40
N MET A 373 26.85 -0.23 -2.17
CA MET A 373 27.22 0.70 -3.25
C MET A 373 27.89 1.97 -2.72
N VAL A 374 27.42 2.51 -1.59
CA VAL A 374 28.03 3.67 -0.92
C VAL A 374 29.44 3.31 -0.44
N THR A 375 29.61 2.16 0.20
CA THR A 375 30.91 1.70 0.70
C THR A 375 31.88 1.44 -0.44
N LEU A 376 31.42 0.79 -1.50
CA LEU A 376 32.21 0.46 -2.68
C LEU A 376 32.74 1.73 -3.36
N TRP A 377 31.87 2.71 -3.64
CA TRP A 377 32.30 3.99 -4.24
C TRP A 377 33.18 4.81 -3.29
N SER A 378 32.92 4.79 -1.98
CA SER A 378 33.80 5.43 -1.00
C SER A 378 35.24 4.91 -1.13
N GLN A 379 35.41 3.58 -1.30
CA GLN A 379 36.73 2.97 -1.47
C GLN A 379 37.39 3.22 -2.83
N ILE A 380 36.61 3.49 -3.87
CA ILE A 380 37.14 3.92 -5.18
C ILE A 380 37.68 5.35 -5.09
N GLU A 381 37.03 6.22 -4.32
CA GLU A 381 37.39 7.64 -4.19
C GLU A 381 38.40 7.92 -3.06
N SER A 382 38.61 6.98 -2.14
CA SER A 382 39.59 7.10 -1.04
C SER A 382 41.04 6.91 -1.48
N GLU A 383 41.25 6.52 -2.74
CA GLU A 383 42.54 6.40 -3.45
C GLU A 383 42.57 7.35 -4.66
#